data_AF-A0A957KZT0-F1
#
_entry.id   AF-A0A957KZT0-F1
#
_cell.length_a   1.000
_cell.length_b   1.000
_cell.length_c   1.000
_cell.angle_alpha   90.00
_cell.angle_beta   90.00
_cell.angle_gamma   90.00
#
_symmetry.space_group_name_H-M   'P 1'
#
loop_
_entity.id
_entity.type
_entity.pdbx_description
1 polymer ?
#
loop_
_entity_poly.entity_id
_entity_poly.type
_entity_poly.pdbx_seq_one_letter_code
_entity_poly.pdbx_strand_id
1 'polypeptide(L)'
;MRRLIMGTAGVIVALFIIFFAWYIYPSAATQLGNAIPTATASPGELLQAIPLPEASASPSNREHGFFPLVGGHADLKCSDCHQDGNYADQPATCQSCHLEDDAHDGLNGPDCATCHAITTWDDAIFDHSVIGDRDCVDCHTAPANHFPGSCVSCHINTSTFLDVTFDHGDLAGQDCVVCHAPPANHYPGDCASCHLDTTSFANVSFTHDSIGTTDCAACHAPPANHYAGTCSSCHISTDDFKIINFDHASVAGTDCAACHAPPPNHYGTPCATCHVDTTSFLNVNFDHSQVAGTDCVSCHAPPPNHYGSPCTTCHVDTTSFLNVNFDHSFTGGQDCVNCHAAPPNHYGSPCTACHTDTTNFRNVSFDHSFAGGQDC
;
A
#
# COMPACT_ATOMS: atom_id res chain seq x y z
N MET A 1 3.32 -41.00 -11.08
CA MET A 1 1.91 -41.24 -10.72
C MET A 1 1.18 -39.90 -10.76
N ARG A 2 -0.03 -39.89 -11.34
CA ARG A 2 -0.92 -38.74 -11.53
C ARG A 2 -1.39 -38.12 -10.20
N ARG A 3 -1.59 -36.79 -10.18
CA ARG A 3 -2.81 -36.02 -9.81
C ARG A 3 -2.42 -34.53 -9.72
N LEU A 4 -2.77 -33.69 -10.71
CA LEU A 4 -4.01 -32.90 -10.85
C LEU A 4 -4.30 -32.00 -9.64
N ILE A 5 -4.32 -30.67 -9.86
CA ILE A 5 -5.47 -29.78 -9.64
C ILE A 5 -5.15 -28.36 -10.22
N MET A 6 -6.16 -27.79 -10.89
CA MET A 6 -6.42 -26.38 -11.22
C MET A 6 -5.56 -25.63 -12.26
N GLY A 7 -6.19 -25.32 -13.39
CA GLY A 7 -5.79 -24.26 -14.32
C GLY A 7 -6.99 -23.88 -15.19
N THR A 8 -7.77 -22.90 -14.74
CA THR A 8 -8.84 -22.26 -15.53
C THR A 8 -8.22 -21.25 -16.48
N ALA A 9 -8.31 -21.50 -17.79
CA ALA A 9 -7.92 -20.58 -18.85
C ALA A 9 -9.17 -19.94 -19.50
N GLY A 10 -9.00 -18.67 -19.88
CA GLY A 10 -10.04 -17.68 -20.15
C GLY A 10 -11.07 -17.97 -21.25
N VAL A 11 -12.20 -17.27 -21.11
CA VAL A 11 -13.01 -16.76 -22.22
C VAL A 11 -13.60 -15.42 -21.77
N ILE A 12 -13.06 -14.30 -22.25
CA ILE A 12 -13.72 -12.99 -22.19
C ILE A 12 -14.65 -12.92 -23.39
N VAL A 13 -15.96 -12.97 -23.14
CA VAL A 13 -16.99 -12.72 -24.17
C VAL A 13 -17.14 -11.21 -24.31
N ALA A 14 -16.67 -10.67 -25.42
CA ALA A 14 -17.01 -9.33 -25.90
C ALA A 14 -18.44 -9.37 -26.46
N LEU A 15 -19.36 -8.62 -25.85
CA LEU A 15 -20.69 -8.36 -26.40
C LEU A 15 -20.71 -6.96 -27.00
N PHE A 16 -20.53 -6.93 -28.33
CA PHE A 16 -20.99 -5.86 -29.19
C PHE A 16 -22.52 -5.94 -29.30
N ILE A 17 -23.23 -4.87 -28.94
CA ILE A 17 -24.57 -4.61 -29.46
C ILE A 17 -24.64 -3.16 -29.94
N ILE A 18 -24.60 -3.04 -31.26
CA ILE A 18 -25.00 -1.90 -32.06
C ILE A 18 -26.51 -2.02 -32.27
N PHE A 19 -27.29 -0.98 -31.94
CA PHE A 19 -28.58 -0.75 -32.59
C PHE A 19 -28.84 0.75 -32.74
N PHE A 20 -28.75 1.20 -33.99
CA PHE A 20 -29.43 2.37 -34.51
C PHE A 20 -30.95 2.19 -34.37
N ALA A 21 -31.68 3.21 -33.90
CA ALA A 21 -32.57 3.99 -34.76
C ALA A 21 -33.65 4.76 -33.98
N TRP A 22 -33.70 6.08 -34.26
CA TRP A 22 -34.89 6.91 -34.50
C TRP A 22 -35.93 7.07 -33.40
N TYR A 23 -36.09 8.29 -32.86
CA TYR A 23 -37.38 8.96 -32.61
C TYR A 23 -37.09 10.44 -32.22
N ILE A 24 -37.12 11.36 -33.18
CA ILE A 24 -38.16 12.41 -33.36
C ILE A 24 -38.35 13.32 -32.14
N TYR A 25 -37.74 14.51 -32.18
CA TYR A 25 -38.17 15.70 -31.44
C TYR A 25 -39.32 16.39 -32.20
N PRO A 26 -40.40 16.83 -31.53
CA PRO A 26 -41.28 17.86 -32.07
C PRO A 26 -40.82 19.23 -31.56
N SER A 27 -40.20 20.05 -32.41
CA SER A 27 -40.12 21.49 -32.20
C SER A 27 -41.34 22.15 -32.87
N ALA A 28 -42.20 22.73 -32.03
CA ALA A 28 -43.32 23.53 -32.47
C ALA A 28 -42.80 24.88 -33.00
N ALA A 29 -42.90 25.09 -34.31
CA ALA A 29 -42.75 26.38 -34.94
C ALA A 29 -44.14 26.96 -35.21
N THR A 30 -44.49 28.01 -34.47
CA THR A 30 -45.67 28.85 -34.74
C THR A 30 -45.37 29.76 -35.92
N GLN A 31 -46.15 29.60 -36.99
CA GLN A 31 -46.11 30.41 -38.21
C GLN A 31 -47.22 31.47 -38.18
N LEU A 32 -46.86 32.75 -38.20
CA LEU A 32 -47.64 33.89 -38.67
C LEU A 32 -46.56 34.83 -39.26
N GLY A 33 -46.39 35.05 -40.56
CA GLY A 33 -47.39 35.39 -41.56
C GLY A 33 -47.36 36.90 -41.79
N ASN A 34 -46.48 37.38 -42.68
CA ASN A 34 -46.81 38.39 -43.72
C ASN A 34 -45.61 38.80 -44.61
N ALA A 35 -45.73 38.42 -45.88
CA ALA A 35 -45.39 39.10 -47.13
C ALA A 35 -44.03 39.84 -47.30
N ILE A 36 -43.15 39.22 -48.09
CA ILE A 36 -42.09 39.86 -48.88
C ILE A 36 -42.63 40.00 -50.33
N PRO A 37 -42.48 41.16 -51.00
CA PRO A 37 -42.76 41.26 -52.42
C PRO A 37 -41.69 40.55 -53.25
N THR A 38 -42.18 39.73 -54.17
CA THR A 38 -41.49 38.88 -55.13
C THR A 38 -40.56 39.66 -56.07
N ALA A 39 -39.33 39.19 -56.22
CA ALA A 39 -38.56 39.32 -57.46
C ALA A 39 -37.93 37.96 -57.79
N THR A 40 -38.54 37.29 -58.76
CA THR A 40 -38.05 36.08 -59.42
C THR A 40 -36.89 36.44 -60.34
N ALA A 41 -35.71 35.84 -60.14
CA ALA A 41 -34.66 35.80 -61.17
C ALA A 41 -34.39 34.33 -61.54
N SER A 42 -34.49 34.06 -62.84
CA SER A 42 -34.31 32.75 -63.49
C SER A 42 -32.81 32.37 -63.55
N PRO A 43 -32.43 31.08 -63.56
CA PRO A 43 -31.06 30.66 -63.82
C PRO A 43 -30.78 30.69 -65.32
N GLY A 44 -29.65 31.27 -65.72
CA GLY A 44 -29.14 31.21 -67.08
C GLY A 44 -29.29 32.53 -67.86
N GLU A 45 -28.46 33.51 -67.53
CA GLU A 45 -28.06 34.51 -68.50
C GLU A 45 -26.55 34.62 -68.45
N LEU A 46 -25.91 34.25 -69.56
CA LEU A 46 -24.48 34.43 -69.79
C LEU A 46 -24.15 35.90 -69.55
N LEU A 47 -23.35 36.20 -68.53
CA LEU A 47 -22.70 37.49 -68.39
C LEU A 47 -21.81 37.66 -69.63
N GLN A 48 -22.37 38.30 -70.65
CA GLN A 48 -21.61 38.86 -71.75
C GLN A 48 -20.54 39.75 -71.15
N ALA A 49 -19.29 39.53 -71.56
CA ALA A 49 -18.17 40.39 -71.23
C ALA A 49 -18.57 41.84 -71.52
N ILE A 50 -18.79 42.61 -70.47
CA ILE A 50 -19.00 44.06 -70.58
C ILE A 50 -17.67 44.61 -71.09
N PRO A 51 -17.61 45.17 -72.31
CA PRO A 51 -16.41 45.85 -72.76
C PRO A 51 -16.20 47.03 -71.82
N LEU A 52 -15.00 47.15 -71.26
CA LEU A 52 -14.61 48.30 -70.46
C LEU A 52 -14.96 49.59 -71.24
N PRO A 53 -15.67 50.56 -70.64
CA PRO A 53 -15.89 51.83 -71.30
C PRO A 53 -14.52 52.51 -71.47
N GLU A 54 -14.03 52.55 -72.71
CA GLU A 54 -12.91 53.40 -73.10
C GLU A 54 -13.35 54.86 -72.98
N ALA A 55 -13.16 55.42 -71.79
CA ALA A 55 -12.89 56.84 -71.49
C ALA A 55 -13.39 57.21 -70.09
N SER A 56 -12.62 56.87 -69.06
CA SER A 56 -12.41 57.72 -67.87
C SER A 56 -11.52 57.00 -66.86
N ALA A 57 -10.58 57.75 -66.29
CA ALA A 57 -9.54 57.39 -65.33
C ALA A 57 -8.27 56.76 -65.91
N SER A 58 -7.16 57.44 -65.61
CA SER A 58 -5.79 56.96 -65.65
C SER A 58 -5.70 55.51 -65.10
N PRO A 59 -4.77 54.66 -65.57
CA PRO A 59 -4.59 53.27 -65.08
C PRO A 59 -4.41 53.16 -63.56
N SER A 60 -4.10 54.28 -62.92
CA SER A 60 -3.76 54.43 -61.51
C SER A 60 -4.95 54.52 -60.54
N ASN A 61 -6.21 54.29 -60.96
CA ASN A 61 -7.36 54.50 -60.05
C ASN A 61 -8.46 53.42 -60.12
N ARG A 62 -8.10 52.15 -60.37
CA ARG A 62 -9.02 51.01 -60.18
C ARG A 62 -9.07 50.64 -58.70
N GLU A 63 -10.24 50.76 -58.09
CA GLU A 63 -10.49 50.40 -56.70
C GLU A 63 -10.39 48.88 -56.52
N HIS A 64 -9.43 48.42 -55.72
CA HIS A 64 -9.29 47.02 -55.34
C HIS A 64 -9.96 46.82 -53.98
N GLY A 65 -11.29 46.69 -53.99
CA GLY A 65 -12.09 46.65 -52.75
C GLY A 65 -11.77 45.47 -51.82
N PHE A 66 -11.28 44.35 -52.37
CA PHE A 66 -10.92 43.18 -51.59
C PHE A 66 -9.43 43.13 -51.22
N PHE A 67 -8.55 43.55 -52.13
CA PHE A 67 -7.11 43.69 -51.89
C PHE A 67 -6.64 45.12 -52.15
N PRO A 68 -6.90 46.07 -51.23
CA PRO A 68 -6.44 47.44 -51.39
C PRO A 68 -4.92 47.48 -51.59
N LEU A 69 -4.45 48.22 -52.61
CA LEU A 69 -3.03 48.41 -52.92
C LEU A 69 -2.39 49.42 -51.96
N VAL A 70 -2.44 49.12 -50.66
CA VAL A 70 -1.89 49.91 -49.55
C VAL A 70 -1.24 48.96 -48.55
N GLY A 71 -0.44 49.50 -47.62
CA GLY A 71 0.29 48.67 -46.65
C GLY A 71 1.18 47.66 -47.37
N GLY A 72 1.12 46.38 -46.96
CA GLY A 72 1.89 45.30 -47.58
C GLY A 72 1.62 45.05 -49.07
N HIS A 73 0.48 45.51 -49.60
CA HIS A 73 0.14 45.36 -51.03
C HIS A 73 0.53 46.58 -51.88
N ALA A 74 1.16 47.61 -51.30
CA ALA A 74 1.38 48.89 -51.99
C ALA A 74 2.28 48.79 -53.22
N ASP A 75 3.22 47.83 -53.23
CA ASP A 75 4.23 47.68 -54.30
C ASP A 75 3.86 46.62 -55.35
N LEU A 76 2.67 46.02 -55.26
CA LEU A 76 2.21 45.01 -56.22
C LEU A 76 1.95 45.63 -57.60
N LYS A 77 2.42 44.94 -58.63
CA LYS A 77 2.16 45.25 -60.03
C LYS A 77 0.90 44.54 -60.49
N CYS A 78 0.27 45.08 -61.53
CA CYS A 78 -0.92 44.45 -62.12
C CYS A 78 -0.67 43.00 -62.55
N SER A 79 0.53 42.67 -63.03
CA SER A 79 0.93 41.32 -63.45
C SER A 79 1.05 40.33 -62.30
N ASP A 80 1.18 40.81 -61.07
CA ASP A 80 1.38 39.95 -59.90
C ASP A 80 0.08 39.23 -59.54
N CYS A 81 -1.07 39.80 -59.91
CA CYS A 81 -2.39 39.18 -59.76
C CYS A 81 -3.04 38.85 -61.12
N HIS A 82 -2.92 39.74 -62.11
CA HIS A 82 -3.56 39.60 -63.42
C HIS A 82 -2.61 39.00 -64.46
N GLN A 83 -2.39 37.70 -64.34
CA GLN A 83 -1.55 36.95 -65.27
C GLN A 83 -2.15 36.94 -66.68
N ASP A 84 -1.29 37.04 -67.69
CA ASP A 84 -1.65 37.07 -69.12
C ASP A 84 -2.70 38.13 -69.50
N GLY A 85 -2.83 39.19 -68.69
CA GLY A 85 -3.83 40.23 -68.89
C GLY A 85 -5.26 39.79 -68.57
N ASN A 86 -5.44 38.68 -67.84
CA ASN A 86 -6.75 38.26 -67.37
C ASN A 86 -7.18 39.02 -66.11
N TYR A 87 -8.13 39.94 -66.29
CA TYR A 87 -8.70 40.76 -65.22
C TYR A 87 -9.99 40.20 -64.61
N ALA A 88 -10.46 39.04 -65.05
CA ALA A 88 -11.64 38.37 -64.53
C ALA A 88 -11.27 37.28 -63.50
N ASP A 89 -12.20 37.02 -62.57
CA ASP A 89 -12.25 35.83 -61.71
C ASP A 89 -10.98 35.53 -60.88
N GLN A 90 -10.29 36.56 -60.41
CA GLN A 90 -9.15 36.37 -59.51
C GLN A 90 -9.61 35.89 -58.13
N PRO A 91 -8.91 34.93 -57.51
CA PRO A 91 -9.21 34.49 -56.15
C PRO A 91 -9.20 35.68 -55.17
N ALA A 92 -10.24 35.76 -54.34
CA ALA A 92 -10.41 36.81 -53.35
C ALA A 92 -10.24 36.23 -51.94
N THR A 93 -9.13 35.55 -51.66
CA THR A 93 -8.80 35.03 -50.32
C THR A 93 -7.33 35.23 -50.01
N CYS A 94 -6.99 35.54 -48.76
CA CYS A 94 -5.61 35.81 -48.33
C CYS A 94 -4.67 34.65 -48.68
N GLN A 95 -5.10 33.42 -48.39
CA GLN A 95 -4.34 32.19 -48.65
C GLN A 95 -4.05 31.92 -50.13
N SER A 96 -4.79 32.53 -51.06
CA SER A 96 -4.51 32.33 -52.49
C SER A 96 -3.10 32.79 -52.89
N CYS A 97 -2.53 33.73 -52.13
CA CYS A 97 -1.13 34.16 -52.25
C CYS A 97 -0.29 33.79 -51.03
N HIS A 98 -0.87 33.82 -49.82
CA HIS A 98 -0.15 33.68 -48.55
C HIS A 98 -0.25 32.28 -47.92
N LEU A 99 -0.44 31.22 -48.73
CA LEU A 99 -0.52 29.85 -48.21
C LEU A 99 0.76 29.41 -47.51
N GLU A 100 1.92 29.77 -48.07
CA GLU A 100 3.24 29.44 -47.52
C GLU A 100 3.68 30.39 -46.39
N ASP A 101 2.99 31.52 -46.25
CA ASP A 101 3.26 32.53 -45.22
C ASP A 101 2.43 32.30 -43.94
N ASP A 102 1.53 31.31 -43.93
CA ASP A 102 0.69 31.02 -42.78
C ASP A 102 1.50 30.38 -41.64
N ALA A 103 1.98 31.23 -40.73
CA ALA A 103 2.69 30.81 -39.53
C ALA A 103 1.83 29.97 -38.55
N HIS A 104 0.52 29.85 -38.79
CA HIS A 104 -0.39 29.07 -37.95
C HIS A 104 -0.63 27.66 -38.49
N ASP A 105 0.02 27.26 -39.59
CA ASP A 105 -0.12 25.93 -40.21
C ASP A 105 -1.60 25.54 -40.48
N GLY A 106 -2.43 26.51 -40.86
CA GLY A 106 -3.86 26.33 -41.17
C GLY A 106 -4.79 26.26 -39.95
N LEU A 107 -4.26 26.36 -38.72
CA LEU A 107 -5.06 26.21 -37.49
C LEU A 107 -6.10 27.32 -37.30
N ASN A 108 -5.86 28.51 -37.84
CA ASN A 108 -6.71 29.69 -37.62
C ASN A 108 -7.71 29.97 -38.76
N GLY A 109 -7.77 29.08 -39.75
CA GLY A 109 -8.70 29.20 -40.87
C GLY A 109 -8.38 30.35 -41.84
N PRO A 110 -9.28 30.63 -42.78
CA PRO A 110 -9.00 31.48 -43.95
C PRO A 110 -9.08 33.00 -43.70
N ASP A 111 -9.68 33.42 -42.60
CA ASP A 111 -10.13 34.79 -42.38
C ASP A 111 -9.06 35.62 -41.65
N CYS A 112 -7.87 35.74 -42.27
CA CYS A 112 -6.69 36.41 -41.70
C CYS A 112 -6.98 37.85 -41.24
N ALA A 113 -7.89 38.55 -41.95
CA ALA A 113 -8.30 39.92 -41.65
C ALA A 113 -9.05 40.08 -40.32
N THR A 114 -9.42 38.98 -39.67
CA THR A 114 -9.99 38.98 -38.32
C THR A 114 -8.96 39.41 -37.28
N CYS A 115 -7.68 39.09 -37.52
CA CYS A 115 -6.60 39.35 -36.57
C CYS A 115 -5.53 40.31 -37.13
N HIS A 116 -5.23 40.21 -38.42
CA HIS A 116 -4.16 40.97 -39.06
C HIS A 116 -4.71 42.13 -39.90
N ALA A 117 -4.09 43.30 -39.74
CA ALA A 117 -4.30 44.41 -40.67
C ALA A 117 -3.19 44.42 -41.73
N ILE A 118 -3.54 44.62 -43.01
CA ILE A 118 -2.56 44.68 -44.12
C ILE A 118 -1.52 45.80 -43.97
N THR A 119 -1.78 46.78 -43.10
CA THR A 119 -0.88 47.89 -42.81
C THR A 119 0.08 47.61 -41.66
N THR A 120 -0.27 46.68 -40.77
CA THR A 120 0.45 46.35 -39.54
C THR A 120 0.34 44.84 -39.31
N TRP A 121 0.83 44.07 -40.29
CA TRP A 121 0.62 42.62 -40.31
C TRP A 121 1.14 41.92 -39.05
N ASP A 122 2.29 42.39 -38.53
CA ASP A 122 2.90 41.84 -37.31
C ASP A 122 2.12 42.19 -36.03
N ASP A 123 1.30 43.25 -36.05
CA ASP A 123 0.46 43.67 -34.92
C ASP A 123 -0.92 43.03 -35.03
N ALA A 124 -1.00 41.75 -34.66
CA ALA A 124 -2.26 41.02 -34.63
C ALA A 124 -3.10 41.38 -33.39
N ILE A 125 -4.40 41.60 -33.59
CA ILE A 125 -5.37 41.70 -32.49
C ILE A 125 -6.10 40.36 -32.42
N PHE A 126 -5.86 39.59 -31.35
CA PHE A 126 -6.48 38.28 -31.15
C PHE A 126 -7.43 38.28 -29.96
N ASP A 127 -8.70 37.92 -30.20
CA ASP A 127 -9.70 37.73 -29.16
C ASP A 127 -9.81 36.24 -28.79
N HIS A 128 -9.35 35.87 -27.60
CA HIS A 128 -9.43 34.49 -27.10
C HIS A 128 -10.87 33.96 -26.96
N SER A 129 -11.90 34.81 -27.01
CA SER A 129 -13.30 34.36 -26.98
C SER A 129 -13.70 33.52 -28.20
N VAL A 130 -12.94 33.62 -29.30
CA VAL A 130 -13.26 32.96 -30.57
C VAL A 130 -12.70 31.54 -30.70
N ILE A 131 -11.90 31.07 -29.74
CA ILE A 131 -11.20 29.77 -29.82
C ILE A 131 -12.08 28.58 -29.41
N GLY A 132 -13.22 28.82 -28.76
CA GLY A 132 -14.12 27.78 -28.27
C GLY A 132 -13.43 26.80 -27.30
N ASP A 133 -13.61 25.50 -27.52
CA ASP A 133 -13.05 24.42 -26.70
C ASP A 133 -11.66 23.94 -27.15
N ARG A 134 -10.94 24.73 -27.96
CA ARG A 134 -9.59 24.37 -28.44
C ARG A 134 -8.62 24.27 -27.26
N ASP A 135 -7.73 23.28 -27.27
CA ASP A 135 -6.74 23.11 -26.21
C ASP A 135 -5.71 24.24 -26.26
N CYS A 136 -5.35 24.77 -25.10
CA CYS A 136 -4.38 25.85 -24.96
C CYS A 136 -3.02 25.45 -25.56
N VAL A 137 -2.64 24.16 -25.46
CA VAL A 137 -1.34 23.66 -25.93
C VAL A 137 -1.23 23.60 -27.46
N ASP A 138 -2.36 23.72 -28.18
CA ASP A 138 -2.35 23.80 -29.64
C ASP A 138 -1.74 25.13 -30.13
N CYS A 139 -1.80 26.17 -29.30
CA CYS A 139 -1.30 27.51 -29.64
C CYS A 139 -0.14 27.96 -28.72
N HIS A 140 -0.13 27.53 -27.46
CA HIS A 140 0.82 28.00 -26.46
C HIS A 140 1.76 26.90 -25.98
N THR A 141 3.04 27.23 -25.92
CA THR A 141 4.05 26.36 -25.30
C THR A 141 4.31 26.78 -23.86
N ALA A 142 4.13 25.85 -22.93
CA ALA A 142 4.46 26.09 -21.53
C ALA A 142 5.98 26.35 -21.35
N PRO A 143 6.38 27.27 -20.46
CA PRO A 143 7.79 27.54 -20.19
C PRO A 143 8.47 26.35 -19.48
N ALA A 144 9.81 26.39 -19.41
CA ALA A 144 10.56 25.36 -18.69
C ALA A 144 10.18 25.30 -17.20
N ASN A 145 10.10 24.09 -16.65
CA ASN A 145 9.66 23.81 -15.26
C ASN A 145 8.22 24.23 -14.93
N HIS A 146 7.36 24.40 -15.95
CA HIS A 146 5.94 24.65 -15.72
C HIS A 146 5.22 23.40 -15.23
N PHE A 147 4.22 23.57 -14.38
CA PHE A 147 3.48 22.48 -13.80
C PHE A 147 2.53 21.83 -14.84
N PRO A 148 2.53 20.50 -15.00
CA PRO A 148 1.64 19.83 -15.94
C PRO A 148 0.20 19.78 -15.40
N GLY A 149 -0.76 20.33 -16.14
CA GLY A 149 -2.17 20.31 -15.75
C GLY A 149 -3.04 21.12 -16.71
N SER A 150 -4.34 21.21 -16.41
CA SER A 150 -5.24 22.08 -17.16
C SER A 150 -4.82 23.54 -16.98
N CYS A 151 -4.56 24.25 -18.07
CA CYS A 151 -4.05 25.62 -18.03
C CYS A 151 -5.02 26.56 -17.30
N VAL A 152 -6.33 26.39 -17.54
CA VAL A 152 -7.39 27.22 -16.95
C VAL A 152 -7.61 26.98 -15.45
N SER A 153 -6.99 25.95 -14.87
CA SER A 153 -7.00 25.73 -13.41
C SER A 153 -6.11 26.72 -12.65
N CYS A 154 -5.16 27.35 -13.33
CA CYS A 154 -4.21 28.28 -12.73
C CYS A 154 -4.26 29.66 -13.40
N HIS A 155 -4.38 29.68 -14.73
CA HIS A 155 -4.45 30.90 -15.52
C HIS A 155 -5.89 31.39 -15.63
N ILE A 156 -6.28 32.27 -14.71
CA ILE A 156 -7.65 32.80 -14.61
C ILE A 156 -7.93 33.94 -15.61
N ASN A 157 -6.90 34.42 -16.31
CA ASN A 157 -6.98 35.52 -17.25
C ASN A 157 -6.33 35.12 -18.59
N THR A 158 -7.14 34.98 -19.63
CA THR A 158 -6.68 34.63 -20.98
C THR A 158 -6.04 35.79 -21.75
N SER A 159 -6.17 37.04 -21.26
CA SER A 159 -5.63 38.22 -21.94
C SER A 159 -4.22 38.60 -21.50
N THR A 160 -3.87 38.38 -20.23
CA THR A 160 -2.50 38.62 -19.74
C THR A 160 -1.73 37.32 -19.58
N PHE A 161 -2.41 36.19 -19.28
CA PHE A 161 -1.86 34.86 -18.97
C PHE A 161 -0.76 34.83 -17.88
N LEU A 162 -0.42 35.99 -17.30
CA LEU A 162 0.56 36.18 -16.22
C LEU A 162 -0.09 36.13 -14.84
N ASP A 163 -1.40 36.37 -14.77
CA ASP A 163 -2.16 36.30 -13.52
C ASP A 163 -2.45 34.84 -13.19
N VAL A 164 -1.68 34.30 -12.26
CA VAL A 164 -1.89 32.97 -11.69
C VAL A 164 -2.47 33.14 -10.30
N THR A 165 -3.66 32.58 -10.08
CA THR A 165 -4.23 32.41 -8.75
C THR A 165 -4.57 30.94 -8.60
N PHE A 166 -4.11 30.33 -7.52
CA PHE A 166 -4.33 28.92 -7.24
C PHE A 166 -4.77 28.78 -5.78
N ASP A 167 -6.02 28.38 -5.59
CA ASP A 167 -6.59 28.08 -4.28
C ASP A 167 -6.64 26.56 -4.09
N HIS A 168 -6.03 26.07 -3.00
CA HIS A 168 -6.08 24.65 -2.65
C HIS A 168 -7.47 24.22 -2.15
N GLY A 169 -8.32 25.17 -1.74
CA GLY A 169 -9.70 24.91 -1.33
C GLY A 169 -10.57 24.34 -2.45
N ASP A 170 -10.29 24.70 -3.70
CA ASP A 170 -11.01 24.21 -4.88
C ASP A 170 -10.63 22.78 -5.27
N LEU A 171 -9.60 22.20 -4.65
CA LEU A 171 -9.10 20.85 -4.93
C LEU A 171 -9.68 19.78 -4.01
N ALA A 172 -10.75 20.08 -3.26
CA ALA A 172 -11.32 19.15 -2.29
C ALA A 172 -11.57 17.76 -2.92
N GLY A 173 -10.78 16.75 -2.47
CA GLY A 173 -10.87 15.37 -2.94
C GLY A 173 -9.89 14.96 -4.05
N GLN A 174 -9.01 15.85 -4.52
CA GLN A 174 -7.89 15.46 -5.39
C GLN A 174 -6.68 15.00 -4.57
N ASP A 175 -5.97 13.99 -5.08
CA ASP A 175 -4.75 13.49 -4.47
C ASP A 175 -3.63 14.52 -4.62
N CYS A 176 -3.03 14.93 -3.51
CA CYS A 176 -1.96 15.93 -3.48
C CYS A 176 -0.76 15.53 -4.35
N VAL A 177 -0.51 14.22 -4.51
CA VAL A 177 0.64 13.71 -5.27
C VAL A 177 0.49 13.86 -6.78
N VAL A 178 -0.71 14.23 -7.26
CA VAL A 178 -0.91 14.66 -8.64
C VAL A 178 -0.05 15.89 -8.94
N CYS A 179 0.12 16.77 -7.93
CA CYS A 179 0.85 18.02 -8.10
C CYS A 179 2.17 18.10 -7.35
N HIS A 180 2.24 17.52 -6.15
CA HIS A 180 3.39 17.64 -5.27
C HIS A 180 4.12 16.31 -5.12
N ALA A 181 5.44 16.33 -5.32
CA ALA A 181 6.27 15.18 -4.99
C ALA A 181 6.70 15.26 -3.52
N PRO A 182 6.44 14.23 -2.70
CA PRO A 182 6.94 14.20 -1.33
C PRO A 182 8.48 14.08 -1.31
N PRO A 183 9.15 14.66 -0.29
CA PRO A 183 10.60 14.56 -0.15
C PRO A 183 11.06 13.12 0.16
N ALA A 184 12.36 12.87 0.04
CA ALA A 184 12.94 11.57 0.39
C ALA A 184 12.71 11.24 1.89
N ASN A 185 12.41 9.97 2.19
CA ASN A 185 12.10 9.45 3.53
C ASN A 185 10.82 10.03 4.17
N HIS A 186 9.90 10.55 3.37
CA HIS A 186 8.60 10.99 3.86
C HIS A 186 7.72 9.78 4.24
N TYR A 187 6.92 9.93 5.30
CA TYR A 187 6.00 8.87 5.72
C TYR A 187 4.84 8.74 4.72
N PRO A 188 4.41 7.51 4.39
CA PRO A 188 3.23 7.29 3.57
C PRO A 188 1.96 7.60 4.39
N GLY A 189 0.93 8.14 3.74
CA GLY A 189 -0.34 8.44 4.36
C GLY A 189 -1.13 9.50 3.61
N ASP A 190 -2.34 9.78 4.08
CA ASP A 190 -3.11 10.92 3.59
C ASP A 190 -2.43 12.23 4.01
N CYS A 191 -2.05 13.05 3.04
CA CYS A 191 -1.29 14.27 3.27
C CYS A 191 -2.03 15.24 4.21
N ALA A 192 -3.36 15.34 4.07
CA ALA A 192 -4.20 16.23 4.87
C ALA A 192 -4.25 15.82 6.36
N SER A 193 -3.91 14.58 6.68
CA SER A 193 -3.84 14.10 8.07
C SER A 193 -2.61 14.63 8.82
N CYS A 194 -1.57 15.06 8.10
CA CYS A 194 -0.31 15.54 8.68
C CYS A 194 -0.06 17.04 8.39
N HIS A 195 -0.43 17.49 7.19
CA HIS A 195 -0.26 18.86 6.72
C HIS A 195 -1.57 19.64 6.88
N LEU A 196 -1.85 20.06 8.12
CA LEU A 196 -3.05 20.83 8.45
C LEU A 196 -3.04 22.26 7.89
N ASP A 197 -1.85 22.75 7.52
CA ASP A 197 -1.69 24.03 6.84
C ASP A 197 -1.31 23.82 5.37
N THR A 198 -2.31 23.98 4.50
CA THR A 198 -2.14 23.87 3.04
C THR A 198 -1.51 25.10 2.41
N THR A 199 -1.29 26.19 3.16
CA THR A 199 -0.72 27.43 2.61
C THR A 199 0.81 27.41 2.62
N SER A 200 1.43 26.94 3.70
CA SER A 200 2.88 26.83 3.79
C SER A 200 3.39 25.43 3.50
N PHE A 201 2.57 24.39 3.75
CA PHE A 201 2.93 22.96 3.70
C PHE A 201 4.20 22.57 4.47
N ALA A 202 4.81 23.52 5.18
CA ALA A 202 6.11 23.39 5.83
C ALA A 202 5.98 22.82 7.24
N ASN A 203 4.83 23.04 7.88
CA ASN A 203 4.56 22.58 9.23
C ASN A 203 3.74 21.29 9.19
N VAL A 204 4.28 20.25 9.80
CA VAL A 204 3.55 19.03 10.12
C VAL A 204 3.04 19.16 11.55
N SER A 205 1.74 19.02 11.73
CA SER A 205 1.10 19.05 13.05
C SER A 205 0.03 17.98 13.08
N PHE A 206 0.23 16.92 13.85
CA PHE A 206 -0.74 15.85 14.02
C PHE A 206 -0.71 15.33 15.46
N THR A 207 -1.78 14.67 15.85
CA THR A 207 -1.87 13.83 17.05
C THR A 207 -2.15 12.39 16.65
N HIS A 208 -1.75 11.41 17.47
CA HIS A 208 -2.07 10.01 17.20
C HIS A 208 -3.60 9.77 17.09
N ASP A 209 -4.41 10.54 17.83
CA ASP A 209 -5.87 10.52 17.72
C ASP A 209 -6.37 11.04 16.37
N SER A 210 -5.75 12.09 15.83
CA SER A 210 -6.16 12.71 14.55
C SER A 210 -5.90 11.81 13.34
N ILE A 211 -4.88 10.95 13.42
CA ILE A 211 -4.49 10.03 12.33
C ILE A 211 -5.13 8.64 12.47
N GLY A 212 -5.73 8.33 13.62
CA GLY A 212 -6.48 7.08 13.84
C GLY A 212 -5.68 5.78 13.61
N THR A 213 -4.35 5.83 13.68
CA THR A 213 -3.51 4.71 13.27
C THR A 213 -3.60 3.55 14.24
N THR A 214 -4.04 2.38 13.75
CA THR A 214 -3.96 1.11 14.47
C THR A 214 -2.69 0.32 14.16
N ASP A 215 -2.00 0.65 13.06
CA ASP A 215 -0.73 0.04 12.66
C ASP A 215 0.46 0.94 13.05
N CYS A 216 0.89 0.84 14.31
CA CYS A 216 2.02 1.61 14.82
C CYS A 216 3.32 1.30 14.06
N ALA A 217 3.48 0.08 13.54
CA ALA A 217 4.71 -0.39 12.90
C ALA A 217 4.90 0.21 11.50
N ALA A 218 3.84 0.73 10.87
CA ALA A 218 3.93 1.49 9.62
C ALA A 218 4.77 2.77 9.77
N CYS A 219 4.77 3.36 10.96
CA CYS A 219 5.47 4.62 11.25
C CYS A 219 6.66 4.46 12.20
N HIS A 220 6.59 3.53 13.15
CA HIS A 220 7.60 3.37 14.19
C HIS A 220 8.29 2.02 14.11
N ALA A 221 9.61 2.04 14.18
CA ALA A 221 10.42 0.82 14.29
C ALA A 221 10.65 0.48 15.77
N PRO A 222 10.35 -0.76 16.21
CA PRO A 222 10.68 -1.20 17.55
C PRO A 222 12.21 -1.36 17.72
N PRO A 223 12.74 -1.15 18.94
CA PRO A 223 14.16 -1.37 19.22
C PRO A 223 14.56 -2.86 19.12
N ALA A 224 15.86 -3.12 19.09
CA ALA A 224 16.38 -4.49 19.09
C ALA A 224 15.94 -5.26 20.35
N ASN A 225 15.65 -6.56 20.18
CA ASN A 225 15.17 -7.47 21.23
C ASN A 225 13.80 -7.08 21.84
N HIS A 226 13.00 -6.29 21.13
CA HIS A 226 11.62 -6.00 21.54
C HIS A 226 10.71 -7.21 21.35
N TYR A 227 9.77 -7.44 22.26
CA TYR A 227 8.76 -8.50 22.14
C TYR A 227 7.80 -8.25 20.97
N ALA A 228 7.44 -9.30 20.25
CA ALA A 228 6.42 -9.22 19.21
C ALA A 228 5.02 -9.17 19.83
N GLY A 229 4.13 -8.37 19.24
CA GLY A 229 2.74 -8.24 19.70
C GLY A 229 2.10 -6.94 19.23
N THR A 230 0.81 -6.77 19.52
CA THR A 230 0.11 -5.51 19.29
C THR A 230 0.69 -4.45 20.23
N CYS A 231 1.15 -3.32 19.70
CA CYS A 231 1.87 -2.33 20.49
C CYS A 231 1.02 -1.78 21.66
N SER A 232 -0.27 -1.53 21.41
CA SER A 232 -1.22 -1.04 22.42
C SER A 232 -1.53 -2.05 23.54
N SER A 233 -1.10 -3.30 23.43
CA SER A 233 -1.19 -4.28 24.52
C SER A 233 -0.19 -4.01 25.65
N CYS A 234 0.89 -3.28 25.36
CA CYS A 234 1.93 -2.96 26.34
C CYS A 234 2.08 -1.45 26.55
N HIS A 235 2.01 -0.68 25.46
CA HIS A 235 2.20 0.77 25.48
C HIS A 235 0.86 1.47 25.73
N ILE A 236 0.75 2.12 26.89
CA ILE A 236 -0.52 2.74 27.34
C ILE A 236 -0.62 4.23 27.05
N SER A 237 0.42 4.82 26.47
CA SER A 237 0.44 6.23 26.09
C SER A 237 1.08 6.37 24.72
N THR A 238 0.43 7.16 23.87
CA THR A 238 0.97 7.59 22.56
C THR A 238 1.85 8.83 22.67
N ASP A 239 1.77 9.57 23.78
CA ASP A 239 2.59 10.77 24.03
C ASP A 239 3.94 10.39 24.64
N ASP A 240 3.95 9.40 25.55
CA ASP A 240 5.16 8.79 26.06
C ASP A 240 5.10 7.28 25.88
N PHE A 241 5.46 6.84 24.68
CA PHE A 241 5.47 5.43 24.30
C PHE A 241 6.45 4.58 25.12
N LYS A 242 7.30 5.18 25.96
CA LYS A 242 8.16 4.42 26.88
C LYS A 242 7.38 3.92 28.10
N ILE A 243 6.21 4.48 28.38
CA ILE A 243 5.34 4.03 29.45
C ILE A 243 4.68 2.73 29.02
N ILE A 244 5.12 1.64 29.64
CA ILE A 244 4.54 0.32 29.49
C ILE A 244 3.72 -0.05 30.72
N ASN A 245 2.59 -0.70 30.50
CA ASN A 245 1.84 -1.40 31.53
C ASN A 245 1.30 -2.68 30.93
N PHE A 246 1.80 -3.81 31.42
CA PHE A 246 1.43 -5.12 30.93
C PHE A 246 0.81 -5.95 32.06
N ASP A 247 -0.44 -6.36 31.86
CA ASP A 247 -1.16 -7.21 32.80
C ASP A 247 -1.01 -8.67 32.38
N HIS A 248 -0.34 -9.48 33.20
CA HIS A 248 -0.17 -10.91 32.95
C HIS A 248 -1.50 -11.69 33.01
N ALA A 249 -2.54 -11.15 33.64
CA ALA A 249 -3.87 -11.75 33.61
C ALA A 249 -4.46 -11.78 32.19
N SER A 250 -4.06 -10.83 31.33
CA SER A 250 -4.49 -10.78 29.92
C SER A 250 -3.96 -11.93 29.08
N VAL A 251 -2.90 -12.61 29.55
CA VAL A 251 -2.26 -13.76 28.89
C VAL A 251 -2.32 -15.03 29.75
N ALA A 252 -3.29 -15.11 30.66
CA ALA A 252 -3.51 -16.31 31.47
C ALA A 252 -3.77 -17.53 30.57
N GLY A 253 -3.00 -18.61 30.77
CA GLY A 253 -3.10 -19.85 29.98
C GLY A 253 -2.26 -19.88 28.70
N THR A 254 -1.54 -18.79 28.38
CA THR A 254 -0.55 -18.77 27.30
C THR A 254 0.75 -19.43 27.76
N ASP A 255 1.49 -20.05 26.84
CA ASP A 255 2.80 -20.62 27.16
C ASP A 255 3.78 -19.51 27.55
N CYS A 256 4.28 -19.55 28.78
CA CYS A 256 5.20 -18.56 29.32
C CYS A 256 6.50 -18.51 28.50
N ALA A 257 6.92 -19.63 27.92
CA ALA A 257 8.13 -19.73 27.10
C ALA A 257 8.04 -18.97 25.77
N ALA A 258 6.83 -18.59 25.34
CA ALA A 258 6.64 -17.75 24.16
C ALA A 258 7.22 -16.33 24.36
N CYS A 259 7.28 -15.86 25.60
CA CYS A 259 7.79 -14.53 25.94
C CYS A 259 9.05 -14.62 26.80
N HIS A 260 9.11 -15.52 27.78
CA HIS A 260 10.21 -15.58 28.73
C HIS A 260 11.14 -16.76 28.47
N ALA A 261 12.43 -16.49 28.40
CA ALA A 261 13.44 -17.54 28.38
C ALA A 261 13.72 -18.00 29.83
N PRO A 262 13.61 -19.31 30.13
CA PRO A 262 14.00 -19.82 31.43
C PRO A 262 15.53 -19.69 31.65
N PRO A 263 15.99 -19.47 32.89
CA PRO A 263 17.41 -19.42 33.20
C PRO A 263 18.09 -20.80 33.00
N PRO A 264 19.43 -20.85 32.97
CA PRO A 264 20.15 -22.13 32.92
C PRO A 264 19.76 -23.06 34.08
N ASN A 265 19.66 -24.37 33.81
CA ASN A 265 19.26 -25.42 34.76
C ASN A 265 17.83 -25.30 35.32
N HIS A 266 16.93 -24.58 34.64
CA HIS A 266 15.50 -24.59 34.97
C HIS A 266 14.84 -25.89 34.52
N TYR A 267 13.90 -26.41 35.32
CA TYR A 267 13.21 -27.67 35.06
C TYR A 267 11.71 -27.53 35.25
N GLY A 268 10.97 -28.36 34.53
CA GLY A 268 9.51 -28.47 34.64
C GLY A 268 8.75 -27.49 33.75
N THR A 269 7.60 -27.96 33.29
CA THR A 269 6.57 -27.20 32.57
C THR A 269 5.21 -27.80 32.91
N PRO A 270 4.11 -27.01 32.94
CA PRO A 270 4.04 -25.57 32.65
C PRO A 270 4.59 -24.72 33.81
N CYS A 271 5.11 -23.52 33.52
CA CYS A 271 5.75 -22.65 34.53
C CYS A 271 4.81 -22.27 35.68
N ALA A 272 3.51 -22.13 35.39
CA ALA A 272 2.46 -21.81 36.37
C ALA A 272 2.31 -22.87 37.48
N THR A 273 2.82 -24.09 37.30
CA THR A 273 2.86 -25.11 38.37
C THR A 273 3.75 -24.68 39.54
N CYS A 274 4.81 -23.92 39.28
CA CYS A 274 5.80 -23.51 40.28
C CYS A 274 5.74 -22.00 40.56
N HIS A 275 5.37 -21.21 39.54
CA HIS A 275 5.26 -19.76 39.60
C HIS A 275 3.81 -19.33 39.70
N VAL A 276 3.26 -19.40 40.92
CA VAL A 276 1.85 -19.07 41.20
C VAL A 276 1.56 -17.56 41.26
N ASP A 277 2.61 -16.74 41.30
CA ASP A 277 2.52 -15.28 41.31
C ASP A 277 3.30 -14.69 40.13
N THR A 278 2.57 -14.08 39.20
CA THR A 278 3.15 -13.42 38.03
C THR A 278 3.73 -12.03 38.33
N THR A 279 3.39 -11.44 39.48
CA THR A 279 3.92 -10.13 39.92
C THR A 279 5.25 -10.26 40.64
N SER A 280 5.48 -11.40 41.32
CA SER A 280 6.76 -11.79 41.92
C SER A 280 7.20 -13.14 41.39
N PHE A 281 7.37 -13.24 40.08
CA PHE A 281 7.77 -14.47 39.39
C PHE A 281 9.10 -15.08 39.91
N LEU A 282 9.93 -14.28 40.59
CA LEU A 282 11.15 -14.75 41.26
C LEU A 282 10.87 -15.67 42.47
N ASN A 283 9.66 -15.60 43.06
CA ASN A 283 9.26 -16.45 44.16
C ASN A 283 8.64 -17.74 43.62
N VAL A 284 9.35 -18.85 43.83
CA VAL A 284 8.82 -20.18 43.57
C VAL A 284 8.12 -20.67 44.84
N ASN A 285 6.84 -20.98 44.72
CA ASN A 285 6.09 -21.66 45.77
C ASN A 285 5.62 -23.00 45.21
N PHE A 286 6.40 -24.05 45.50
CA PHE A 286 6.12 -25.40 45.01
C PHE A 286 5.86 -26.34 46.19
N ASP A 287 4.67 -26.93 46.21
CA ASP A 287 4.28 -27.93 47.20
C ASP A 287 4.38 -29.34 46.60
N HIS A 288 5.30 -30.14 47.16
CA HIS A 288 5.53 -31.53 46.74
C HIS A 288 4.30 -32.43 46.97
N SER A 289 3.36 -32.04 47.84
CA SER A 289 2.11 -32.78 48.05
C SER A 289 1.25 -32.84 46.77
N GLN A 290 1.36 -31.84 45.90
CA GLN A 290 0.60 -31.74 44.66
C GLN A 290 1.09 -32.69 43.56
N VAL A 291 2.29 -33.28 43.73
CA VAL A 291 2.91 -34.19 42.76
C VAL A 291 3.13 -35.60 43.34
N ALA A 292 2.47 -35.91 44.46
CA ALA A 292 2.55 -37.23 45.08
C ALA A 292 2.15 -38.33 44.08
N GLY A 293 3.05 -39.28 43.81
CA GLY A 293 2.84 -40.38 42.87
C GLY A 293 3.21 -40.10 41.41
N THR A 294 3.82 -38.96 41.11
CA THR A 294 4.41 -38.68 39.79
C THR A 294 5.82 -39.23 39.66
N ASP A 295 6.31 -39.34 38.42
CA ASP A 295 7.67 -39.75 38.14
C ASP A 295 8.68 -38.70 38.65
N CYS A 296 9.38 -39.03 39.73
CA CYS A 296 10.31 -38.11 40.37
C CYS A 296 11.53 -37.80 39.46
N VAL A 297 11.88 -38.71 38.53
CA VAL A 297 13.07 -38.51 37.68
C VAL A 297 12.86 -37.48 36.58
N SER A 298 11.60 -37.07 36.33
CA SER A 298 11.33 -35.97 35.41
C SER A 298 11.80 -34.61 35.95
N CYS A 299 11.98 -34.51 37.27
CA CYS A 299 12.40 -33.27 37.96
C CYS A 299 13.75 -33.42 38.67
N HIS A 300 14.04 -34.59 39.24
CA HIS A 300 15.25 -34.84 40.01
C HIS A 300 16.12 -35.93 39.36
N ALA A 301 17.36 -35.58 39.02
CA ALA A 301 18.32 -36.56 38.58
C ALA A 301 18.87 -37.35 39.78
N PRO A 302 18.77 -38.69 39.79
CA PRO A 302 19.35 -39.49 40.86
C PRO A 302 20.88 -39.42 40.82
N PRO A 303 21.56 -39.46 41.98
CA PRO A 303 23.02 -39.49 42.03
C PRO A 303 23.57 -40.82 41.45
N PRO A 304 24.88 -40.89 41.14
CA PRO A 304 25.50 -42.16 40.73
C PRO A 304 25.27 -43.28 41.77
N ASN A 305 25.03 -44.50 41.30
CA ASN A 305 24.74 -45.72 42.10
C ASN A 305 23.39 -45.71 42.86
N HIS A 306 22.40 -44.97 42.40
CA HIS A 306 21.04 -45.02 42.95
C HIS A 306 20.27 -46.25 42.43
N TYR A 307 19.51 -46.93 43.30
CA TYR A 307 18.82 -48.18 42.98
C TYR A 307 17.40 -47.94 42.42
N GLY A 308 16.95 -48.81 41.51
CA GLY A 308 15.68 -48.67 40.79
C GLY A 308 14.47 -49.15 41.58
N SER A 309 13.79 -48.23 42.26
CA SER A 309 12.46 -48.40 42.86
C SER A 309 11.76 -47.03 42.90
N PRO A 310 10.43 -46.96 43.08
CA PRO A 310 9.75 -45.68 43.30
C PRO A 310 10.43 -44.91 44.43
N CYS A 311 10.78 -43.64 44.21
CA CYS A 311 11.60 -42.87 45.15
C CYS A 311 10.98 -42.80 46.56
N THR A 312 9.65 -42.77 46.65
CA THR A 312 8.88 -42.75 47.90
C THR A 312 9.00 -44.04 48.73
N THR A 313 9.53 -45.13 48.17
CA THR A 313 9.84 -46.34 48.92
C THR A 313 11.00 -46.14 49.90
N CYS A 314 11.93 -45.26 49.56
CA CYS A 314 13.15 -45.02 50.35
C CYS A 314 13.14 -43.61 50.97
N HIS A 315 12.64 -42.62 50.24
CA HIS A 315 12.56 -41.23 50.67
C HIS A 315 11.22 -40.97 51.35
N VAL A 316 11.23 -41.02 52.69
CA VAL A 316 10.05 -40.77 53.53
C VAL A 316 9.74 -39.28 53.71
N ASP A 317 10.66 -38.41 53.30
CA ASP A 317 10.51 -36.97 53.31
C ASP A 317 10.87 -36.42 51.92
N THR A 318 9.85 -35.91 51.22
CA THR A 318 9.99 -35.30 49.90
C THR A 318 10.54 -33.88 49.95
N THR A 319 10.72 -33.28 51.14
CA THR A 319 11.22 -31.91 51.27
C THR A 319 12.73 -31.83 51.32
N SER A 320 13.40 -32.80 51.94
CA SER A 320 14.87 -32.80 52.02
C SER A 320 15.55 -33.84 51.13
N PHE A 321 14.87 -34.92 50.70
CA PHE A 321 15.41 -36.10 49.98
C PHE A 321 16.69 -36.73 50.58
N LEU A 322 17.28 -36.13 51.61
CA LEU A 322 18.47 -36.53 52.35
C LEU A 322 18.15 -37.61 53.37
N ASN A 323 16.92 -37.62 53.86
CA ASN A 323 16.44 -38.62 54.83
C ASN A 323 15.90 -39.85 54.10
N VAL A 324 16.72 -40.89 54.07
CA VAL A 324 16.33 -42.23 53.63
C VAL A 324 15.98 -43.06 54.85
N ASN A 325 14.76 -43.56 54.92
CA ASN A 325 14.35 -44.55 55.91
C ASN A 325 13.74 -45.73 55.16
N PHE A 326 14.51 -46.80 55.04
CA PHE A 326 14.09 -48.02 54.34
C PHE A 326 14.04 -49.17 55.34
N ASP A 327 12.84 -49.74 55.50
CA ASP A 327 12.61 -50.90 56.34
C ASP A 327 12.53 -52.18 55.49
N HIS A 328 13.41 -53.13 55.80
CA HIS A 328 13.47 -54.43 55.12
C HIS A 328 12.24 -55.30 55.39
N SER A 329 11.37 -54.94 56.34
CA SER A 329 10.11 -55.65 56.59
C SER A 329 9.13 -55.57 55.41
N PHE A 330 9.27 -54.55 54.55
CA PHE A 330 8.42 -54.35 53.37
C PHE A 330 8.87 -55.15 52.13
N THR A 331 10.02 -55.83 52.16
CA THR A 331 10.57 -56.56 51.00
C THR A 331 9.86 -57.88 50.70
N GLY A 332 8.63 -58.09 51.19
CA GLY A 332 7.86 -59.34 51.11
C GLY A 332 7.73 -59.90 49.68
N GLY A 333 8.75 -60.63 49.23
CA GLY A 333 8.84 -61.26 47.91
C GLY A 333 9.72 -60.55 46.87
N GLN A 334 10.42 -59.46 47.19
CA GLN A 334 11.37 -58.79 46.26
C GLN A 334 12.72 -59.51 46.25
N ASP A 335 13.36 -59.64 45.07
CA ASP A 335 14.69 -60.25 44.95
C ASP A 335 15.77 -59.28 45.47
N CYS A 336 16.55 -59.72 46.47
CA CYS A 336 17.57 -58.92 47.13
C CYS A 336 18.63 -58.38 46.15
N VAL A 337 18.87 -59.10 45.05
CA VAL A 337 19.85 -58.71 44.02
C VAL A 337 19.44 -57.46 43.23
N ASN A 338 18.17 -57.07 43.30
CA ASN A 338 17.69 -55.83 42.68
C ASN A 338 18.27 -54.58 43.36
N CYS A 339 18.67 -54.71 44.63
CA CYS A 339 19.17 -53.59 45.44
C CYS A 339 20.59 -53.83 45.98
N HIS A 340 21.05 -55.08 46.07
CA HIS A 340 22.36 -55.41 46.63
C HIS A 340 23.19 -56.27 45.66
N ALA A 341 24.44 -55.86 45.44
CA ALA A 341 25.41 -56.72 44.80
C ALA A 341 25.94 -57.74 45.80
N ALA A 342 25.89 -59.03 45.44
CA ALA A 342 26.48 -60.08 46.25
C ALA A 342 28.01 -59.91 46.31
N PRO A 343 28.65 -60.06 47.48
CA PRO A 343 30.10 -60.08 47.59
C PRO A 343 30.71 -61.23 46.76
N PRO A 344 32.01 -61.15 46.41
CA PRO A 344 32.72 -62.28 45.79
C PRO A 344 32.55 -63.57 46.60
N ASN A 345 32.30 -64.69 45.92
CA ASN A 345 32.06 -66.02 46.51
C ASN A 345 30.73 -66.20 47.28
N HIS A 346 29.67 -65.46 46.93
CA HIS A 346 28.30 -65.82 47.34
C HIS A 346 27.69 -66.85 46.37
N TYR A 347 27.09 -67.90 46.92
CA TYR A 347 26.49 -69.00 46.17
C TYR A 347 25.06 -69.25 46.69
N GLY A 348 24.13 -69.49 45.77
CA GLY A 348 22.73 -69.79 46.09
C GLY A 348 21.78 -68.58 46.08
N SER A 349 20.53 -68.85 45.69
CA SER A 349 19.36 -67.95 45.76
C SER A 349 18.15 -68.81 46.12
N PRO A 350 17.23 -68.37 47.01
CA PRO A 350 17.05 -67.01 47.56
C PRO A 350 17.90 -66.70 48.79
N CYS A 351 18.37 -65.45 48.93
CA CYS A 351 19.23 -65.01 50.05
C CYS A 351 18.62 -65.27 51.44
N THR A 352 17.30 -65.23 51.56
CA THR A 352 16.54 -65.50 52.79
C THR A 352 16.64 -66.94 53.28
N ALA A 353 17.11 -67.87 52.45
CA ALA A 353 17.38 -69.25 52.85
C ALA A 353 18.62 -69.36 53.76
N CYS A 354 19.58 -68.44 53.61
CA CYS A 354 20.85 -68.45 54.35
C CYS A 354 20.95 -67.28 55.33
N HIS A 355 20.22 -66.19 55.07
CA HIS A 355 20.16 -64.99 55.90
C HIS A 355 18.78 -64.85 56.54
N THR A 356 18.66 -65.35 57.77
CA THR A 356 17.41 -65.29 58.55
C THR A 356 17.18 -63.94 59.24
N ASP A 357 18.24 -63.13 59.38
CA ASP A 357 18.18 -61.76 59.88
C ASP A 357 18.39 -60.77 58.72
N THR A 358 17.29 -60.18 58.24
CA THR A 358 17.29 -59.20 57.16
C THR A 358 17.68 -57.78 57.62
N THR A 359 17.85 -57.57 58.93
CA THR A 359 18.34 -56.30 59.50
C THR A 359 19.86 -56.29 59.67
N ASN A 360 20.48 -57.48 59.71
CA ASN A 360 21.93 -57.64 59.81
C ASN A 360 22.44 -58.87 59.05
N PHE A 361 22.77 -58.66 57.77
CA PHE A 361 23.27 -59.70 56.85
C PHE A 361 24.67 -60.25 57.19
N ARG A 362 25.31 -59.83 58.30
CA ARG A 362 26.63 -60.36 58.70
C ARG A 362 26.56 -61.78 59.28
N ASN A 363 25.41 -62.19 59.80
CA ASN A 363 25.24 -63.51 60.38
C ASN A 363 24.60 -64.45 59.34
N VAL A 364 25.36 -65.46 58.93
CA VAL A 364 24.86 -66.59 58.15
C VAL A 364 24.70 -67.77 59.10
N SER A 365 23.51 -68.35 59.15
CA SER A 365 23.25 -69.60 59.85
C SER A 365 22.77 -70.60 58.82
N PHE A 366 23.58 -71.61 58.52
CA PHE A 366 23.21 -72.69 57.62
C PHE A 366 23.55 -74.02 58.26
N ASP A 367 22.57 -74.93 58.23
CA ASP A 367 22.70 -76.30 58.71
C ASP A 367 22.91 -77.21 57.48
N HIS A 368 24.03 -77.93 57.44
CA HIS A 368 24.38 -78.84 56.34
C HIS A 368 23.67 -80.20 56.45
N SER A 369 22.61 -80.30 57.25
CA SER A 369 21.94 -81.57 57.55
C SER A 369 20.99 -82.10 56.46
N PHE A 370 20.90 -81.46 55.28
CA PHE A 370 20.05 -81.94 54.19
C PHE A 370 20.75 -82.91 53.23
N ALA A 371 20.46 -84.20 53.37
CA ALA A 371 20.73 -85.22 52.37
C ALA A 371 19.48 -85.43 51.49
N GLY A 372 19.58 -85.17 50.18
CA GLY A 372 18.55 -85.59 49.21
C GLY A 372 18.16 -84.65 48.08
N GLY A 373 18.94 -83.63 47.69
CA GLY A 373 18.56 -82.88 46.48
C GLY A 373 19.29 -81.59 46.08
N GLN A 374 20.59 -81.45 46.40
CA GLN A 374 21.53 -80.40 45.95
C GLN A 374 21.57 -79.10 46.77
N ASP A 375 22.74 -78.54 47.12
CA ASP A 375 24.13 -79.06 47.22
C ASP A 375 24.80 -78.28 48.38
N CYS A 376 25.45 -78.97 49.33
CA CYS A 376 26.91 -79.17 49.43
C CYS A 376 27.68 -77.97 49.98
#